data_AF-A0A525CX89-F1
#
_entry.id   AF-A0A525CX89-F1
#
_cell.length_a   1.000
_cell.length_b   1.000
_cell.length_c   1.000
_cell.angle_alpha   90.00
_cell.angle_beta   90.00
_cell.angle_gamma   90.00
#
_symmetry.space_group_name_H-M   'P 1'
#
loop_
_entity.id
_entity.type
_entity.pdbx_description
1 polymer ?
#
loop_
_entity_poly.entity_id
_entity_poly.type
_entity_poly.pdbx_seq_one_letter_code
_entity_poly.pdbx_strand_id
1 'polypeptide(L)'
;MADVNISILKRLLLAFFGFGILMGGVFPVYASFFVDWKEGMFIWFVTGCLVAGIVLGLINYFLVKIILLKPISSLAKVAEHISKFEAFTVSVVLKNL
;
A
#
# COMPACT_ATOMS: atom_id res chain seq x y z
N MET A 1 -10.78 8.10 -18.86
CA MET A 1 -10.96 6.91 -17.99
C MET A 1 -9.78 6.84 -17.01
N ALA A 2 -9.63 7.90 -16.22
CA ALA A 2 -8.51 8.09 -15.30
C ALA A 2 -9.02 8.00 -13.85
N ASP A 3 -9.60 6.85 -13.55
CA ASP A 3 -10.02 6.45 -12.21
C ASP A 3 -9.55 5.02 -11.97
N VAL A 4 -8.25 4.75 -12.19
CA VAL A 4 -7.61 3.67 -11.42
C VAL A 4 -7.65 4.14 -9.98
N ASN A 5 -8.76 3.78 -9.35
CA ASN A 5 -9.30 4.41 -8.18
C ASN A 5 -8.26 4.32 -7.06
N ILE A 6 -7.88 5.47 -6.51
CA ILE A 6 -7.18 5.60 -5.22
C ILE A 6 -7.77 4.65 -4.16
N SER A 7 -9.04 4.26 -4.31
CA SER A 7 -9.76 3.23 -3.55
C SER A 7 -9.12 1.83 -3.55
N ILE A 8 -8.63 1.30 -4.68
CA ILE A 8 -8.02 -0.05 -4.73
C ILE A 8 -6.69 -0.06 -3.99
N LEU A 9 -5.88 0.98 -4.17
CA LEU A 9 -4.60 1.10 -3.50
C LEU A 9 -4.76 1.28 -1.98
N LYS A 10 -5.73 2.10 -1.56
CA LYS A 10 -6.10 2.23 -0.15
C LYS A 10 -6.63 0.92 0.44
N ARG A 11 -7.43 0.15 -0.31
CA ARG A 11 -7.92 -1.17 0.11
C ARG A 11 -6.79 -2.19 0.27
N LEU A 12 -5.86 -2.25 -0.68
CA LEU A 12 -4.71 -3.15 -0.61
C LEU A 12 -3.81 -2.79 0.58
N LEU A 13 -3.64 -1.49 0.84
CA LEU A 13 -2.90 -1.00 2.00
C LEU A 13 -3.60 -1.35 3.31
N LEU A 14 -4.91 -1.14 3.41
CA LEU A 14 -5.70 -1.50 4.58
C LEU A 14 -5.65 -3.02 4.82
N ALA A 15 -5.66 -3.81 3.74
CA ALA A 15 -5.54 -5.26 3.80
C ALA A 15 -4.17 -5.68 4.35
N PHE A 16 -3.06 -5.10 3.87
CA PHE A 16 -1.74 -5.42 4.41
C PHE A 16 -1.51 -4.93 5.84
N PHE A 17 -2.03 -3.76 6.19
CA PHE A 17 -1.96 -3.25 7.57
C PHE A 17 -2.77 -4.15 8.51
N GLY A 18 -3.98 -4.55 8.09
CA GLY A 18 -4.78 -5.55 8.76
C GLY A 18 -4.04 -6.88 8.91
N PHE A 19 -3.36 -7.34 7.85
CA PHE A 19 -2.56 -8.56 7.88
C PHE A 19 -1.39 -8.48 8.86
N GLY A 20 -0.69 -7.34 8.95
CA GLY A 20 0.41 -7.13 9.88
C GLY A 20 -0.03 -7.13 11.34
N ILE A 21 -1.17 -6.48 11.65
CA ILE A 21 -1.77 -6.52 13.00
C ILE A 21 -2.26 -7.93 13.33
N LEU A 22 -2.94 -8.58 12.38
CA LEU A 22 -3.50 -9.92 12.56
C LEU A 22 -2.36 -10.93 12.81
N MET A 23 -1.29 -10.88 12.01
CA MET A 23 -0.09 -11.68 12.24
C MET A 23 0.58 -11.34 13.57
N GLY A 24 0.73 -10.06 13.92
CA GLY A 24 1.31 -9.65 15.21
C GLY A 24 0.50 -10.15 16.43
N GLY A 25 -0.81 -10.32 16.29
CA GLY A 25 -1.68 -10.91 17.32
C GLY A 25 -1.71 -12.43 17.32
N VAL A 26 -1.62 -13.08 16.15
CA VAL A 26 -1.58 -14.56 16.04
C VAL A 26 -0.23 -15.12 16.49
N PHE A 27 0.86 -14.38 16.29
CA PHE A 27 2.22 -14.80 16.62
C PHE A 27 2.42 -15.17 18.10
N PRO A 28 1.98 -14.39 19.10
CA PRO A 28 2.10 -14.77 20.51
C PRO A 28 1.26 -15.98 20.89
N VAL A 29 0.10 -16.19 20.25
CA VAL A 29 -0.70 -17.41 20.46
C VAL A 29 0.06 -18.61 19.92
N TYR A 30 0.60 -18.53 18.70
CA TYR A 30 1.39 -19.62 18.12
C TYR A 30 2.66 -19.91 18.94
N ALA A 31 3.38 -18.87 19.36
CA ALA A 31 4.59 -19.01 20.15
C ALA A 31 4.31 -19.59 21.56
N SER A 32 3.13 -19.36 22.12
CA SER A 32 2.72 -19.98 23.39
C SER A 32 2.53 -21.50 23.34
N PHE A 33 2.34 -22.09 22.14
CA PHE A 33 2.32 -23.54 21.96
C PHE A 33 3.72 -24.16 21.85
N PHE A 34 4.73 -23.38 21.45
CA PHE A 34 6.07 -23.88 21.16
C PHE A 34 7.13 -23.53 22.21
N VAL A 35 6.86 -22.56 23.08
CA VAL A 35 7.84 -22.01 24.01
C VAL A 35 7.25 -21.99 25.42
N ASP A 36 7.94 -22.64 26.35
CA ASP A 36 7.71 -22.45 27.79
C ASP A 36 8.33 -21.11 28.22
N TRP A 37 7.48 -20.15 28.58
CA TRP A 37 7.89 -18.81 28.96
C TRP A 37 8.29 -18.76 30.43
N LYS A 38 9.45 -18.17 30.74
CA LYS A 38 9.75 -17.76 32.11
C LYS A 38 8.81 -16.63 32.54
N GLU A 39 8.43 -16.61 33.83
CA GLU A 39 7.60 -15.56 34.43
C GLU A 39 8.08 -14.16 34.02
N GLY A 40 7.18 -13.37 33.45
CA GLY A 40 7.43 -11.97 33.05
C GLY A 40 7.94 -11.74 31.62
N MET A 41 8.52 -12.73 30.92
CA MET A 41 9.01 -12.51 29.53
C MET A 41 7.90 -12.50 28.48
N PHE A 42 6.75 -13.11 28.78
CA PHE A 42 5.61 -13.16 27.86
C PHE A 42 5.08 -11.77 27.51
N ILE A 43 4.96 -10.86 28.49
CA ILE A 43 4.51 -9.48 28.24
C ILE A 43 5.47 -8.73 27.32
N TRP A 44 6.79 -8.89 27.53
CA TRP A 44 7.81 -8.27 26.68
C TRP A 44 7.80 -8.82 25.25
N PHE A 45 7.53 -10.12 25.08
CA PHE A 45 7.38 -10.72 23.77
C PHE A 45 6.13 -10.22 23.04
N VAL A 46 4.98 -10.16 23.72
CA VAL A 46 3.72 -9.67 23.16
C VAL A 46 3.84 -8.20 22.75
N THR A 47 4.43 -7.37 23.60
CA THR A 47 4.70 -5.95 23.26
C THR A 47 5.66 -5.82 22.08
N GLY A 48 6.72 -6.64 22.01
CA GLY A 48 7.62 -6.71 20.86
C GLY A 48 6.91 -7.09 19.56
N CYS A 49 6.03 -8.10 19.60
CA CYS A 49 5.22 -8.51 18.44
C CYS A 49 4.26 -7.41 17.97
N LEU A 50 3.59 -6.73 18.90
CA LEU A 50 2.70 -5.62 18.57
C LEU A 50 3.46 -4.45 17.93
N VAL A 51 4.61 -4.07 18.50
CA VAL A 51 5.46 -3.02 17.94
C VAL A 51 5.97 -3.41 16.56
N ALA A 52 6.44 -4.64 16.39
CA ALA A 52 6.89 -5.15 15.09
C ALA A 52 5.77 -5.13 14.03
N GLY A 53 4.56 -5.56 14.41
CA GLY A 53 3.39 -5.51 13.52
C GLY A 53 3.02 -4.08 13.09
N ILE A 54 3.05 -3.12 14.02
CA ILE A 54 2.81 -1.70 13.73
C ILE A 54 3.89 -1.14 12.78
N VAL A 55 5.17 -1.42 13.07
CA VAL A 55 6.29 -0.95 12.25
C VAL A 55 6.21 -1.51 10.83
N LEU A 56 5.92 -2.81 10.68
CA LEU A 56 5.72 -3.44 9.38
C LEU A 56 4.56 -2.79 8.61
N GLY A 57 3.44 -2.53 9.29
CA GLY A 57 2.31 -1.81 8.71
C GLY A 57 2.69 -0.41 8.20
N LEU A 58 3.49 0.33 8.98
CA LEU A 58 3.96 1.68 8.64
C LEU A 58 4.93 1.67 7.45
N ILE A 59 5.90 0.75 7.46
CA ILE A 59 6.86 0.56 6.36
C ILE A 59 6.11 0.21 5.07
N ASN A 60 5.14 -0.69 5.14
CA ASN A 60 4.39 -1.11 3.96
C ASN A 60 3.53 0.04 3.38
N TYR A 61 2.98 0.91 4.23
CA TYR A 61 2.34 2.15 3.76
C TYR A 61 3.31 3.01 2.94
N PHE A 62 4.53 3.18 3.45
CA PHE A 62 5.56 3.96 2.78
C PHE A 62 6.02 3.31 1.47
N LEU A 63 6.16 1.98 1.47
CA LEU A 63 6.57 1.19 0.31
C LEU A 63 5.55 1.30 -0.81
N VAL A 64 4.25 1.14 -0.51
CA VAL A 64 3.15 1.30 -1.48
C VAL A 64 3.15 2.73 -2.06
N LYS A 65 3.36 3.74 -1.22
CA LYS A 65 3.42 5.14 -1.67
C LYS A 65 4.59 5.39 -2.62
N ILE A 66 5.74 4.76 -2.41
CA ILE A 66 6.92 4.93 -3.27
C ILE A 66 6.81 4.08 -4.54
N ILE A 67 6.45 2.80 -4.42
CA ILE A 67 6.51 1.82 -5.51
C ILE A 67 5.31 1.95 -6.45
N LEU A 68 4.11 2.19 -5.93
CA LEU A 68 2.89 2.19 -6.76
C LEU A 68 2.46 3.61 -7.16
N LEU A 69 2.42 4.56 -6.21
CA LEU A 69 1.87 5.89 -6.52
C LEU A 69 2.79 6.77 -7.38
N LYS A 70 4.12 6.72 -7.20
CA LYS A 70 5.05 7.53 -8.01
C LYS A 70 5.00 7.18 -9.51
N PRO A 71 5.14 5.91 -9.94
CA PRO A 71 5.16 5.59 -11.36
C PRO A 71 3.79 5.75 -12.04
N ILE A 72 2.68 5.40 -11.37
CA ILE A 72 1.33 5.58 -11.94
C ILE A 72 1.03 7.07 -12.18
N SER A 73 1.37 7.93 -11.24
CA SER A 73 1.25 9.39 -11.39
C SER A 73 2.08 9.91 -12.58
N SER A 74 3.28 9.36 -12.76
CA SER A 74 4.15 9.74 -13.87
C SER A 74 3.59 9.27 -15.22
N LEU A 75 3.02 8.07 -15.30
CA LEU A 75 2.37 7.55 -16.50
C LEU A 75 1.09 8.32 -16.84
N ALA A 76 0.29 8.69 -15.84
CA ALA A 76 -0.92 9.48 -16.03
C ALA A 76 -0.61 10.86 -16.62
N LYS A 77 0.47 11.52 -16.16
CA LYS A 77 0.93 12.80 -16.73
C LYS A 77 1.37 12.67 -18.19
N VAL A 78 2.06 11.58 -18.54
CA VAL A 78 2.47 11.32 -19.93
C VAL A 78 1.25 11.09 -20.82
N ALA A 79 0.27 10.30 -20.36
CA ALA A 79 -0.97 10.07 -21.09
C ALA A 79 -1.80 11.35 -21.28
N GLU A 80 -1.83 12.25 -20.29
CA GLU A 80 -2.50 13.55 -20.39
C GLU A 80 -1.84 14.45 -21.44
N HIS A 81 -0.50 14.45 -21.53
CA HIS A 81 0.23 15.17 -22.56
C HIS A 81 -0.02 14.60 -23.97
N ILE A 82 -0.11 13.28 -24.12
CA ILE A 82 -0.44 12.63 -25.40
C ILE A 82 -1.89 12.94 -25.81
N SER A 83 -2.84 12.86 -24.88
CA SER A 83 -4.25 13.17 -25.13
C SER A 83 -4.45 14.62 -25.56
N LYS A 84 -3.74 15.59 -24.95
CA LYS A 84 -3.76 16.99 -25.40
C LYS A 84 -3.19 17.16 -26.81
N PHE A 85 -2.17 16.40 -27.17
CA PHE A 85 -1.56 16.46 -28.49
C PHE A 85 -2.50 15.89 -29.57
N GLU A 86 -3.14 14.75 -29.32
CA GLU A 86 -4.11 14.19 -30.27
C GLU A 86 -5.38 15.05 -30.41
N ALA A 87 -5.89 15.61 -29.30
CA ALA A 87 -7.03 16.53 -29.34
C ALA A 87 -6.73 17.82 -30.14
N PHE A 88 -5.48 18.30 -30.11
CA PHE A 88 -5.04 19.44 -30.91
C PHE A 88 -4.95 19.10 -32.41
N THR A 89 -4.38 17.94 -32.76
CA THR A 89 -4.28 17.48 -34.16
C THR A 89 -5.65 17.26 -34.79
N VAL A 90 -6.60 16.65 -34.08
CA VAL A 90 -7.97 16.43 -34.58
C VAL A 90 -8.73 17.75 -34.77
N SER A 91 -8.55 18.71 -33.86
CA SER A 91 -9.17 20.05 -33.95
C SER A 91 -8.62 20.86 -35.15
N VAL A 92 -7.33 20.76 -35.45
CA VAL A 92 -6.71 21.43 -36.61
C VAL A 92 -7.17 20.82 -37.93
N VAL A 93 -7.32 19.50 -38.01
CA VAL A 93 -7.79 18.82 -39.23
C VAL A 93 -9.28 19.10 -39.49
N LEU A 94 -10.12 19.09 -38.45
CA LEU A 94 -11.56 19.41 -38.57
C LEU A 94 -11.85 20.89 -38.88
N LYS A 95 -10.91 21.80 -38.60
CA LYS A 95 -11.06 23.23 -38.91
C LYS A 95 -10.55 23.60 -40.31
N ASN A 96 -9.84 22.69 -40.96
CA ASN A 96 -9.32 22.82 -42.33
C ASN A 96 -10.12 21.99 -43.35
N LEU A 97 -11.31 21.53 -42.96
CA LEU A 97 -12.28 20.77 -43.76
C LEU A 97 -13.60 21.55 -43.76
#